data_AF-A0A8S1MVN5-F1
#
_entry.id   AF-A0A8S1MVN5-F1
#
_cell.length_a   1.000
_cell.length_b   1.000
_cell.length_c   1.000
_cell.angle_alpha   90.00
_cell.angle_beta   90.00
_cell.angle_gamma   90.00
#
_symmetry.space_group_name_H-M   'P 1'
#
loop_
_entity.id
_entity.type
_entity.pdbx_description
1 polymer ?
#
loop_
_entity_poly.entity_id
_entity_poly.type
_entity_poly.pdbx_seq_one_letter_code
_entity_poly.pdbx_strand_id
1 'polypeptide(L)'
;MEYYTNIQNELKEKYNQHYNLYQKQQLERKILCYKQNSEDPLKYQQCIENINTRMNMNSTTLRNRFNQIEIDDKDCQTKCYEDVKCLKQCEDQSRIKAQQLQEQFYKLMLQENPEYKKLQ
;
A
#
# COMPACT_ATOMS: atom_id res chain seq x y z
N MET A 1 4.21 15.03 -16.77
CA MET A 1 3.42 14.01 -16.04
C MET A 1 4.31 13.36 -14.96
N GLU A 2 5.01 14.16 -14.15
CA GLU A 2 6.14 13.68 -13.30
C GLU A 2 5.90 13.83 -11.79
N TYR A 3 4.81 14.51 -11.41
CA TYR A 3 4.60 14.95 -10.03
C TYR A 3 4.18 13.84 -9.07
N TYR A 4 3.28 12.96 -9.51
CA TYR A 4 2.85 11.81 -8.72
C TYR A 4 3.97 10.79 -8.53
N THR A 5 4.93 10.74 -9.45
CA THR A 5 6.16 9.94 -9.31
C THR A 5 6.98 10.41 -8.10
N ASN A 6 7.07 11.72 -7.85
CA ASN A 6 7.80 12.26 -6.70
C ASN A 6 7.10 11.95 -5.37
N ILE A 7 5.79 12.15 -5.26
CA ILE A 7 5.03 11.79 -4.06
C ILE A 7 5.10 10.27 -3.81
N GLN A 8 4.99 9.45 -4.85
CA GLN A 8 5.14 8.00 -4.73
C GLN A 8 6.54 7.59 -4.27
N ASN A 9 7.60 8.24 -4.77
CA ASN A 9 8.97 7.97 -4.37
C ASN A 9 9.22 8.37 -2.90
N GLU A 10 8.76 9.54 -2.48
CA GLU A 10 8.86 10.00 -1.09
C GLU A 10 8.13 9.05 -0.13
N LEU A 11 6.90 8.64 -0.48
CA LEU A 11 6.15 7.67 0.29
C LEU A 11 6.85 6.30 0.32
N LYS A 12 7.43 5.88 -0.80
CA LYS A 12 8.19 4.62 -0.87
C LYS A 12 9.40 4.65 0.06
N GLU A 13 10.14 5.77 0.12
CA GLU A 13 11.25 5.95 1.04
C GLU A 13 10.77 5.97 2.50
N LYS A 14 9.78 6.80 2.81
CA LYS A 14 9.22 6.94 4.17
C LYS A 14 8.71 5.60 4.72
N TYR A 15 8.04 4.80 3.89
CA TYR A 15 7.45 3.53 4.29
C TYR A 15 8.28 2.31 3.87
N ASN A 16 9.55 2.47 3.48
CA ASN A 16 10.37 1.35 3.00
C ASN A 16 10.49 0.21 4.03
N GLN A 17 10.68 0.55 5.30
CA GLN A 17 10.74 -0.45 6.39
C GLN A 17 9.43 -1.23 6.53
N HIS A 18 8.29 -0.54 6.38
CA HIS A 18 6.97 -1.15 6.40
C HIS A 18 6.74 -2.08 5.21
N TYR A 19 7.17 -1.66 4.02
CA TYR A 19 7.13 -2.48 2.81
C TYR A 19 7.97 -3.76 2.98
N ASN A 20 9.20 -3.62 3.48
CA ASN A 20 10.09 -4.76 3.71
C ASN A 20 9.50 -5.73 4.74
N LEU A 21 8.93 -5.21 5.83
CA LEU A 21 8.27 -6.02 6.84
C LEU A 21 7.05 -6.76 6.26
N TYR A 22 6.26 -6.08 5.42
CA TYR A 22 5.14 -6.69 4.74
C TYR A 22 5.58 -7.84 3.83
N GLN A 23 6.62 -7.65 3.01
CA GLN A 23 7.15 -8.72 2.16
C GLN A 23 7.66 -9.91 2.98
N LYS A 24 8.40 -9.64 4.06
CA LYS A 24 8.88 -10.66 4.99
C LYS A 24 7.72 -11.49 5.57
N GLN A 25 6.66 -10.84 6.06
CA GLN A 25 5.49 -11.52 6.61
C GLN A 25 4.78 -12.40 5.56
N GLN A 26 4.71 -11.98 4.30
CA GLN A 26 4.13 -12.82 3.24
C GLN A 26 5.00 -14.05 2.94
N LEU A 27 6.33 -13.90 2.94
CA LEU A 27 7.25 -15.03 2.80
C LEU A 27 7.12 -16.02 3.96
N GLU A 28 7.05 -15.53 5.19
CA GLU A 28 6.84 -16.37 6.39
C GLU A 28 5.54 -17.17 6.29
N ARG A 29 4.45 -16.56 5.82
CA ARG A 29 3.18 -17.25 5.57
C ARG A 29 3.31 -18.36 4.52
N LYS A 30 4.05 -18.11 3.44
CA LYS A 30 4.30 -19.13 2.39
C LYS A 30 5.14 -20.29 2.93
N ILE A 31 6.17 -20.00 3.72
CA ILE A 31 6.98 -21.02 4.40
C ILE A 31 6.12 -21.85 5.36
N LEU A 32 5.18 -21.22 6.08
CA LEU A 32 4.25 -21.92 6.96
C LEU A 32 3.31 -22.84 6.18
N CYS A 33 2.74 -22.37 5.05
CA CYS A 33 1.94 -23.21 4.15
C CYS A 33 2.72 -24.45 3.70
N TYR A 34 3.98 -24.28 3.31
CA TYR A 34 4.85 -25.38 2.92
C TYR A 34 5.04 -26.37 4.07
N LYS A 35 5.44 -25.89 5.26
CA LYS A 35 5.68 -26.74 6.44
C LYS A 35 4.44 -27.53 6.89
N GLN A 36 3.25 -26.96 6.75
CA GLN A 36 2.01 -27.57 7.23
C GLN A 36 1.36 -28.52 6.21
N ASN A 37 1.66 -28.35 4.93
CA ASN A 37 0.96 -29.07 3.85
C ASN A 37 1.92 -29.76 2.87
N SER A 38 3.20 -29.94 3.24
CA SER A 38 4.23 -30.49 2.34
C SER A 38 3.91 -31.90 1.83
N GLU A 39 3.07 -32.64 2.54
CA GLU A 39 2.68 -34.01 2.20
C GLU A 39 1.42 -34.08 1.31
N ASP A 40 0.66 -32.99 1.19
CA ASP A 40 -0.59 -32.91 0.41
C ASP A 40 -0.51 -31.78 -0.61
N PRO A 41 -0.19 -32.09 -1.89
CA PRO A 41 -0.03 -31.09 -2.94
C PRO A 41 -1.26 -30.21 -3.15
N LEU A 42 -2.47 -30.76 -2.98
CA LEU A 42 -3.72 -30.01 -3.19
C LEU A 42 -3.93 -28.99 -2.07
N LYS A 43 -3.73 -29.39 -0.81
CA LYS A 43 -3.81 -28.46 0.33
C LYS A 43 -2.72 -27.40 0.28
N TYR A 44 -1.50 -27.77 -0.11
CA TYR A 44 -0.42 -26.82 -0.32
C TYR A 44 -0.78 -25.78 -1.40
N GLN A 45 -1.26 -26.24 -2.56
CA GLN A 45 -1.67 -25.37 -3.65
C GLN A 45 -2.76 -24.38 -3.20
N GLN A 46 -3.81 -24.88 -2.56
CA GLN A 46 -4.89 -24.05 -2.03
C GLN A 46 -4.38 -23.02 -1.01
N CYS A 47 -3.44 -23.41 -0.13
CA CYS A 47 -2.83 -22.51 0.84
C CYS A 47 -2.05 -21.37 0.17
N ILE A 48 -1.22 -21.68 -0.83
CA ILE A 48 -0.45 -20.69 -1.58
C ILE A 48 -1.34 -19.78 -2.43
N GLU A 49 -2.36 -20.33 -3.09
CA GLU A 49 -3.33 -19.56 -3.87
C GLU A 49 -4.08 -18.57 -3.00
N ASN A 50 -4.50 -18.98 -1.79
CA ASN A 50 -5.15 -18.07 -0.84
C ASN A 50 -4.23 -16.91 -0.41
N ILE A 51 -2.94 -17.17 -0.16
CA ILE A 51 -1.97 -16.12 0.15
C ILE A 51 -1.81 -15.15 -1.02
N ASN A 52 -1.55 -15.68 -2.22
CA ASN A 52 -1.32 -14.87 -3.42
C ASN A 52 -2.56 -14.05 -3.77
N THR A 53 -3.75 -14.63 -3.65
CA THR A 53 -5.03 -13.95 -3.92
C THR A 53 -5.24 -12.79 -2.95
N ARG A 54 -4.98 -12.98 -1.65
CA ARG A 54 -5.02 -11.88 -0.67
C ARG A 54 -3.99 -10.79 -0.99
N MET A 55 -2.76 -11.15 -1.31
CA MET A 55 -1.73 -10.18 -1.69
C MET A 55 -2.14 -9.35 -2.91
N ASN A 56 -2.67 -10.01 -3.95
CA ASN A 56 -3.14 -9.36 -5.17
C ASN A 56 -4.32 -8.43 -4.91
N MET A 57 -5.29 -8.85 -4.09
CA MET A 57 -6.40 -8.00 -3.67
C MET A 57 -5.89 -6.76 -2.95
N ASN A 58 -5.02 -6.92 -1.95
CA ASN A 58 -4.48 -5.81 -1.18
C ASN A 58 -3.72 -4.80 -2.06
N SER A 59 -2.90 -5.30 -2.98
CA SER A 59 -2.18 -4.48 -3.97
C SER A 59 -3.14 -3.71 -4.87
N THR A 60 -4.17 -4.40 -5.39
CA THR A 60 -5.18 -3.81 -6.26
C THR A 60 -6.01 -2.74 -5.54
N THR A 61 -6.44 -3.02 -4.32
CA THR A 61 -7.17 -2.05 -3.48
C THR A 61 -6.32 -0.81 -3.21
N LEU A 62 -5.05 -0.97 -2.85
CA LEU A 62 -4.14 0.15 -2.62
C LEU A 62 -3.98 1.00 -3.89
N ARG A 63 -3.73 0.36 -5.04
CA ARG A 63 -3.61 1.03 -6.34
C ARG A 63 -4.87 1.81 -6.71
N ASN A 64 -6.05 1.19 -6.56
CA ASN A 64 -7.31 1.84 -6.89
C ASN A 64 -7.57 3.08 -6.02
N ARG A 65 -7.21 3.03 -4.74
CA ARG A 65 -7.32 4.19 -3.84
C ARG A 65 -6.35 5.31 -4.20
N PHE A 66 -5.12 4.98 -4.64
CA PHE A 66 -4.21 5.99 -5.18
C PHE A 66 -4.74 6.64 -6.45
N ASN A 67 -5.30 5.85 -7.38
CA ASN A 67 -5.92 6.40 -8.59
C ASN A 67 -7.07 7.35 -8.24
N GLN A 68 -7.85 7.06 -7.21
CA GLN A 68 -8.92 7.95 -6.76
C GLN A 68 -8.38 9.28 -6.23
N ILE A 69 -7.27 9.26 -5.48
CA ILE A 69 -6.61 10.49 -5.01
C ILE A 69 -6.15 11.32 -6.21
N GLU A 70 -5.59 10.68 -7.25
CA GLU A 70 -5.16 11.37 -8.47
C GLU A 70 -6.33 12.00 -9.23
N ILE A 71 -7.49 11.33 -9.28
CA ILE A 71 -8.71 11.86 -9.88
C ILE A 71 -9.20 13.08 -9.07
N ASP A 72 -9.33 12.94 -7.74
CA ASP A 72 -9.77 14.01 -6.85
C ASP A 72 -8.89 15.26 -6.96
N ASP A 73 -7.58 15.08 -7.07
CA ASP A 73 -6.60 16.15 -7.23
C ASP A 73 -6.74 16.87 -8.56
N LYS A 74 -6.89 16.14 -9.66
CA LYS A 74 -7.13 16.73 -10.99
C LYS A 74 -8.42 17.54 -11.00
N ASP A 75 -9.48 17.02 -10.37
CA ASP A 75 -10.76 17.72 -10.24
C ASP A 75 -10.62 18.99 -9.37
N CYS A 76 -9.80 18.95 -8.33
CA CYS A 76 -9.48 20.11 -7.49
C CYS A 76 -8.71 21.17 -8.29
N GLN A 77 -7.62 20.77 -8.95
CA GLN A 77 -6.76 21.67 -9.73
C GLN A 77 -7.51 22.32 -10.89
N THR A 78 -8.41 21.59 -11.55
CA THR A 78 -9.25 22.14 -12.63
C THR A 78 -10.11 23.32 -12.16
N LYS A 79 -10.56 23.30 -10.90
CA LYS A 79 -11.34 24.41 -10.30
C LYS A 79 -10.48 25.59 -9.89
N CYS A 80 -9.17 25.39 -9.71
CA CYS A 80 -8.23 26.42 -9.29
C CYS A 80 -7.75 27.32 -10.44
N TYR A 81 -7.99 26.93 -11.71
CA TYR A 81 -7.46 27.61 -12.89
C TYR A 81 -5.93 27.84 -12.77
N GLU A 82 -5.51 29.08 -12.51
CA GLU A 82 -4.10 29.49 -12.35
C GLU A 82 -3.77 30.02 -10.93
N ASP A 83 -4.70 29.91 -9.97
CA ASP A 83 -4.43 30.33 -8.59
C ASP A 83 -3.42 29.39 -7.92
N VAL A 84 -2.18 29.86 -7.82
CA VAL A 84 -1.05 29.15 -7.22
C VAL A 84 -1.33 28.72 -5.77
N LYS A 85 -2.06 29.52 -4.99
CA LYS A 85 -2.40 29.14 -3.59
C LYS A 85 -3.41 28.00 -3.58
N CYS A 86 -4.40 28.04 -4.46
CA CYS A 86 -5.40 27.00 -4.62
C CYS A 86 -4.76 25.68 -5.10
N LEU A 87 -3.91 25.74 -6.13
CA LEU A 87 -3.19 24.57 -6.65
C LEU A 87 -2.33 23.90 -5.58
N LYS A 88 -1.63 24.70 -4.77
CA LYS A 88 -0.84 24.20 -3.64
C LYS A 88 -1.71 23.53 -2.57
N GLN A 89 -2.89 24.08 -2.27
CA GLN A 89 -3.82 23.45 -1.33
C GLN A 89 -4.35 22.11 -1.86
N CYS A 90 -4.63 21.98 -3.16
CA CYS A 90 -4.99 20.70 -3.77
C CYS A 90 -3.86 19.66 -3.60
N GLU A 91 -2.61 20.05 -3.89
CA GLU A 91 -1.45 19.17 -3.65
C GLU A 91 -1.39 18.72 -2.19
N ASP A 92 -1.41 19.66 -1.25
CA ASP A 92 -1.23 19.37 0.17
C ASP A 92 -2.31 18.39 0.66
N GLN A 93 -3.56 18.56 0.22
CA GLN A 93 -4.65 17.64 0.53
C GLN A 93 -4.42 16.24 -0.06
N SER A 94 -4.01 16.16 -1.32
CA SER A 94 -3.72 14.89 -2.00
C SER A 94 -2.56 14.16 -1.34
N ARG A 95 -1.53 14.88 -0.92
CA ARG A 95 -0.38 14.37 -0.17
C ARG A 95 -0.80 13.81 1.19
N ILE A 96 -1.64 14.54 1.95
CA ILE A 96 -2.17 14.06 3.24
C ILE A 96 -2.99 12.78 3.05
N LYS A 97 -3.89 12.74 2.06
CA LYS A 97 -4.69 11.54 1.73
C LYS A 97 -3.79 10.35 1.40
N ALA A 98 -2.73 10.57 0.61
CA ALA A 98 -1.79 9.53 0.20
C ALA A 98 -0.98 8.97 1.38
N GLN A 99 -0.55 9.83 2.30
CA GLN A 99 0.13 9.43 3.54
C GLN A 99 -0.79 8.59 4.42
N GLN A 100 -2.01 9.07 4.67
CA GLN A 100 -3.01 8.35 5.47
C GLN A 100 -3.35 6.99 4.85
N LEU A 101 -3.43 6.92 3.53
CA LEU A 101 -3.68 5.67 2.81
C LEU A 101 -2.57 4.63 3.06
N GLN A 102 -1.29 5.03 2.97
CA GLN A 102 -0.14 4.16 3.27
C GLN A 102 -0.16 3.70 4.74
N GLU A 103 -0.40 4.60 5.69
CA GLU A 103 -0.46 4.27 7.12
C GLU A 103 -1.56 3.28 7.44
N GLN A 104 -2.77 3.52 6.92
CA GLN A 104 -3.91 2.62 7.10
C GLN A 104 -3.64 1.25 6.48
N PHE A 105 -3.02 1.21 5.30
CA PHE A 105 -2.65 -0.04 4.64
C PHE A 105 -1.70 -0.87 5.52
N TYR A 106 -0.59 -0.30 5.97
CA TYR A 106 0.36 -1.04 6.81
C TYR A 106 -0.19 -1.38 8.18
N LYS A 107 -0.98 -0.48 8.78
CA LYS A 107 -1.67 -0.78 10.04
C LYS A 107 -2.55 -2.01 9.89
N LEU A 108 -3.38 -2.07 8.86
CA LEU A 108 -4.25 -3.22 8.60
C LEU A 108 -3.46 -4.52 8.38
N MET A 109 -2.39 -4.44 7.58
CA MET A 109 -1.64 -5.63 7.15
C MET A 109 -0.65 -6.15 8.19
N LEU A 110 -0.15 -5.28 9.06
CA LEU A 110 0.95 -5.55 9.98
C LEU A 110 0.58 -5.39 11.46
N GLN A 111 -0.66 -5.02 11.82
CA GLN A 111 -1.07 -4.81 13.22
C GLN A 111 -0.74 -5.98 14.16
N GLU A 112 -0.81 -7.21 13.65
CA GLU A 112 -0.51 -8.43 14.42
C GLU A 112 0.99 -8.74 14.47
N ASN A 113 1.80 -8.07 13.65
CA ASN A 113 3.24 -8.29 13.57
C ASN A 113 3.96 -7.53 14.71
N PRO A 114 4.68 -8.22 15.62
CA PRO A 114 5.40 -7.56 16.71
C PRO A 114 6.47 -6.58 16.23
N GLU A 115 7.06 -6.81 15.05
CA GLU A 115 8.07 -5.91 14.47
C GLU A 115 7.44 -4.60 14.00
N TYR A 116 6.16 -4.59 13.62
CA TYR A 116 5.47 -3.36 13.18
C TYR A 116 5.34 -2.35 14.32
N LYS A 117 5.12 -2.81 15.55
CA LYS A 117 5.07 -1.95 16.74
C LYS A 117 6.39 -1.23 17.02
N LYS A 118 7.52 -1.73 16.48
CA LYS A 118 8.85 -1.11 16.62
C LYS A 118 9.12 -0.06 15.53
N LEU A 119 8.26 0.04 14.52
CA LEU A 119 8.36 0.98 13.41
C LEU A 119 7.46 2.22 13.58
N GLN A 120 6.70 2.29 14.68
CA GLN A 120 5.83 3.41 15.07
C GLN A 120 6.61 4.49 15.81
#